data_AF-A0A7S2SMH5-F1
#
_entry.id   AF-A0A7S2SMH5-F1
#
_cell.length_a   1.000
_cell.length_b   1.000
_cell.length_c   1.000
_cell.angle_alpha   90.00
_cell.angle_beta   90.00
_cell.angle_gamma   90.00
#
_symmetry.space_group_name_H-M   'P 1'
#
loop_
_entity.id
_entity.type
_entity.pdbx_description
1 polymer ?
#
loop_
_entity_poly.entity_id
_entity_poly.type
_entity_poly.pdbx_seq_one_letter_code
_entity_poly.pdbx_strand_id
1 'polypeptide(L)'
;VKRRRYYMLVGSLVVKYSSIKDKTTKLRAVMDLAEVSRIVTEEVWNVEVVDVHTHLFPPSHGDLMLWGIDSLLTYHYLVAEYFMVAPLAITPKSFFEMSKRDQATLVWKTLFLERTPLSEACRGVLTTLRCLGLGGQLRARDLEGIRKWFDAQTPESYVELVFKLAKVKYCVMTNIPFDEREASEWSNPRAKQHSKRFKAAVRVDPILSGDWETLFRAIEKEGLDPNSTVGAQQFLINWSKRIDSTYFMASTPSGFTYREEQMSDYVAMDRFETLDSGDVTKISTELIDKVLVPVARSENKALALKLGACRGVNHDLDPCGGGDGVEIVDLDYVSSLCTRFPDVKILLTVLSRVNQHKLCVLANKFRNLHVYGCWWYCNNPSMIEEISKQRIEMLGTGFTIQHSDSRVLDQLIYKWAHSRQVIADVLVAKYKDLWETNWEITREEIRRDVGRLFGDAYHEFLEK
;
A
#
# COMPACT_ATOMS: atom_id res chain seq x y z
N VAL A 1 66.97 -10.88 48.69
CA VAL A 1 68.31 -10.64 48.10
C VAL A 1 68.16 -9.75 46.88
N LYS A 2 68.81 -8.56 46.93
CA LYS A 2 69.15 -7.59 45.87
C LYS A 2 68.05 -6.85 45.06
N ARG A 3 67.75 -5.65 45.58
CA ARG A 3 67.49 -4.39 44.84
C ARG A 3 68.75 -3.88 44.12
N ARG A 4 68.60 -3.18 42.98
CA ARG A 4 69.44 -2.07 42.43
C ARG A 4 68.64 -1.44 41.26
N ARG A 5 67.93 -0.30 41.38
CA ARG A 5 68.34 1.12 41.28
C ARG A 5 69.35 1.42 40.17
N TYR A 6 69.01 2.32 39.23
CA TYR A 6 69.78 3.53 38.93
C TYR A 6 68.90 4.66 38.34
N TYR A 7 69.31 5.89 38.63
CA TYR A 7 68.63 7.18 38.49
C TYR A 7 68.69 7.80 37.08
N MET A 8 67.75 8.73 36.85
CA MET A 8 67.72 9.89 35.96
C MET A 8 69.01 10.31 35.23
N LEU A 9 68.88 10.70 33.96
CA LEU A 9 69.53 11.91 33.44
C LEU A 9 68.63 12.62 32.41
N VAL A 10 68.46 13.92 32.62
CA VAL A 10 67.75 14.89 31.79
C VAL A 10 68.59 15.19 30.54
N GLY A 11 67.97 15.18 29.36
CA GLY A 11 68.61 15.51 28.09
C GLY A 11 67.64 16.20 27.15
N SER A 12 67.76 17.52 27.09
CA SER A 12 67.08 18.46 26.21
C SER A 12 67.17 18.10 24.72
N LEU A 13 66.04 18.12 24.00
CA LEU A 13 66.04 18.53 22.59
C LEU A 13 64.75 19.28 22.27
N VAL A 14 64.88 20.61 22.20
CA VAL A 14 63.91 21.53 21.64
C VAL A 14 63.81 21.21 20.14
N VAL A 15 62.71 20.58 19.72
CA VAL A 15 62.36 20.47 18.29
C VAL A 15 61.22 21.45 18.01
N LYS A 16 61.52 22.37 17.10
CA LYS A 16 60.66 23.44 16.60
C LYS A 16 59.28 22.93 16.18
N TYR A 17 58.25 23.33 16.92
CA TYR A 17 56.89 23.42 16.38
C TYR A 17 56.81 24.70 15.54
N SER A 18 57.02 24.58 14.24
CA SER A 18 56.66 25.63 13.28
C SER A 18 55.71 25.05 12.25
N SER A 19 54.50 25.60 12.22
CA SER A 19 53.64 25.70 11.03
C SER A 19 53.07 24.39 10.46
N ILE A 20 52.01 23.89 11.10
CA ILE A 20 50.84 23.40 10.37
C ILE A 20 49.62 24.11 10.94
N LYS A 21 49.40 25.35 10.47
CA LYS A 21 48.08 25.99 10.49
C LYS A 21 47.32 25.48 9.26
N ASP A 22 46.02 25.32 9.43
CA ASP A 22 45.01 24.98 8.41
C ASP A 22 44.97 23.55 7.88
N LYS A 23 44.50 22.66 8.75
CA LYS A 23 43.32 21.86 8.40
C LYS A 23 42.27 22.08 9.47
N THR A 24 41.43 23.09 9.27
CA THR A 24 40.12 23.17 9.92
C THR A 24 39.31 21.96 9.46
N THR A 25 39.55 20.80 10.08
CA THR A 25 38.53 19.79 10.20
C THR A 25 37.41 20.47 10.96
N LYS A 26 36.41 21.00 10.24
CA LYS A 26 35.14 21.39 10.86
C LYS A 26 34.66 20.13 11.56
N LEU A 27 34.88 20.04 12.87
CA LEU A 27 34.10 19.16 13.74
C LEU A 27 32.64 19.52 13.39
N ARG A 28 31.97 18.64 12.63
CA ARG A 28 30.54 18.78 12.41
C ARG A 28 29.94 18.82 13.82
N ALA A 29 29.26 19.90 14.15
CA ALA A 29 28.53 19.96 15.41
C ALA A 29 27.54 18.79 15.41
N VAL A 30 27.62 17.94 16.43
CA VAL A 30 26.66 16.85 16.61
C VAL A 30 25.29 17.50 16.78
N MET A 31 24.31 17.04 16.01
CA MET A 31 22.95 17.57 16.07
C MET A 31 22.38 17.36 17.48
N ASP A 32 21.75 18.39 18.03
CA ASP A 32 20.96 18.22 19.26
C ASP A 32 19.63 17.49 18.95
N LEU A 33 18.96 17.01 20.00
CA LEU A 33 17.73 16.23 19.85
C LEU A 33 16.58 17.02 19.19
N ALA A 34 16.52 18.33 19.42
CA ALA A 34 15.50 19.18 18.80
C ALA A 34 15.76 19.32 17.29
N GLU A 35 17.03 19.43 16.90
CA GLU A 35 17.46 19.42 15.51
C GLU A 35 17.17 18.08 14.83
N VAL A 36 17.47 16.95 15.48
CA VAL A 36 17.12 15.61 14.98
C VAL A 36 15.60 15.51 14.74
N SER A 37 14.80 15.88 15.74
CA SER A 37 13.33 15.80 15.66
C SER A 37 12.78 16.64 14.51
N ARG A 38 13.30 17.86 14.34
CA ARG A 38 12.93 18.77 13.25
C ARG A 38 13.32 18.19 11.89
N ILE A 39 14.55 17.68 11.74
CA ILE A 39 15.01 17.14 10.45
C ILE A 39 14.23 15.89 10.06
N VAL A 40 13.97 14.96 10.98
CA VAL A 40 13.12 13.79 10.71
C VAL A 40 11.75 14.22 10.20
N THR A 41 11.11 15.16 10.90
CA THR A 41 9.80 15.70 10.50
C THR A 41 9.89 16.33 9.11
N GLU A 42 10.88 17.18 8.85
CA GLU A 42 11.08 17.81 7.54
C GLU A 42 11.28 16.80 6.42
N GLU A 43 12.14 15.79 6.59
CA GLU A 43 12.39 14.80 5.54
C GLU A 43 11.15 13.94 5.29
N VAL A 44 10.40 13.55 6.34
CA VAL A 44 9.13 12.82 6.21
C VAL A 44 8.07 13.66 5.48
N TRP A 45 7.99 14.97 5.70
CA TRP A 45 7.02 15.81 4.98
C TRP A 45 7.46 16.17 3.55
N ASN A 46 8.76 16.13 3.25
CA ASN A 46 9.29 16.53 1.95
C ASN A 46 9.46 15.38 0.96
N VAL A 47 9.63 14.13 1.42
CA VAL A 47 9.82 12.98 0.52
C VAL A 47 8.63 12.79 -0.43
N GLU A 48 8.91 12.58 -1.72
CA GLU A 48 7.88 12.15 -2.67
C GLU A 48 7.70 10.64 -2.58
N VAL A 49 6.49 10.17 -2.28
CA VAL A 49 6.24 8.76 -2.01
C VAL A 49 5.96 7.96 -3.27
N VAL A 50 6.30 6.68 -3.21
CA VAL A 50 5.76 5.67 -4.10
C VAL A 50 4.54 5.06 -3.42
N ASP A 51 3.35 5.36 -3.92
CA ASP A 51 2.13 4.72 -3.42
C ASP A 51 1.96 3.36 -4.08
N VAL A 52 2.55 2.34 -3.44
CA VAL A 52 2.73 1.00 -4.02
C VAL A 52 1.41 0.28 -4.30
N HIS A 53 0.25 0.78 -3.85
CA HIS A 53 -1.03 0.15 -4.13
C HIS A 53 -2.23 1.11 -3.98
N THR A 54 -3.04 1.21 -5.04
CA THR A 54 -4.28 2.00 -5.10
C THR A 54 -5.32 1.36 -6.02
N HIS A 55 -6.55 1.87 -5.95
CA HIS A 55 -7.64 1.59 -6.88
C HIS A 55 -7.96 2.82 -7.76
N LEU A 56 -6.97 3.68 -7.98
CA LEU A 56 -7.12 4.88 -8.79
C LEU A 56 -6.91 4.59 -10.27
N PHE A 57 -7.52 5.40 -11.12
CA PHE A 57 -7.30 5.42 -12.56
C PHE A 57 -7.06 6.85 -13.04
N PRO A 58 -6.27 7.06 -14.10
CA PRO A 58 -6.06 8.38 -14.68
C PRO A 58 -7.29 8.84 -15.49
N PRO A 59 -7.36 10.15 -15.84
CA PRO A 59 -8.45 10.72 -16.65
C PRO A 59 -8.73 9.97 -17.96
N SER A 60 -7.71 9.34 -18.53
CA SER A 60 -7.82 8.56 -19.77
C SER A 60 -8.71 7.31 -19.66
N HIS A 61 -9.11 6.89 -18.46
CA HIS A 61 -10.00 5.74 -18.21
C HIS A 61 -11.43 6.16 -17.82
N GLY A 62 -11.80 7.41 -18.12
CA GLY A 62 -13.17 7.91 -17.99
C GLY A 62 -13.75 7.71 -16.59
N ASP A 63 -14.92 7.08 -16.53
CA ASP A 63 -15.71 6.89 -15.30
C ASP A 63 -15.04 6.02 -14.23
N LEU A 64 -13.97 5.29 -14.58
CA LEU A 64 -13.18 4.55 -13.59
C LEU A 64 -12.36 5.50 -12.69
N MET A 65 -12.08 6.71 -13.16
CA MET A 65 -11.46 7.74 -12.33
C MET A 65 -12.50 8.35 -11.40
N LEU A 66 -12.56 7.85 -10.16
CA LEU A 66 -13.38 8.46 -9.11
C LEU A 66 -12.64 9.64 -8.47
N TRP A 67 -13.28 10.81 -8.44
CA TRP A 67 -12.76 12.01 -7.81
C TRP A 67 -13.91 12.94 -7.38
N GLY A 68 -13.59 13.96 -6.59
CA GLY A 68 -14.53 14.98 -6.16
C GLY A 68 -15.27 14.68 -4.86
N ILE A 69 -15.92 15.71 -4.31
CA ILE A 69 -16.57 15.66 -2.99
C ILE A 69 -17.66 14.60 -2.88
N ASP A 70 -18.49 14.42 -3.91
CA ASP A 70 -19.56 13.43 -3.85
C ASP A 70 -18.99 12.00 -3.86
N SER A 71 -17.88 11.75 -4.57
CA SER A 71 -17.14 10.49 -4.51
C SER A 71 -16.51 10.26 -3.15
N LEU A 72 -15.92 11.31 -2.54
CA LEU A 72 -15.38 11.23 -1.20
C LEU A 72 -16.44 10.85 -0.16
N LEU A 73 -17.61 11.50 -0.21
CA LEU A 73 -18.70 11.28 0.74
C LEU A 73 -19.42 9.94 0.54
N THR A 74 -19.40 9.39 -0.67
CA THR A 74 -19.97 8.06 -0.98
C THR A 74 -18.93 6.95 -0.99
N TYR A 75 -17.73 7.22 -0.46
CA TYR A 75 -16.74 6.19 -0.21
C TYR A 75 -17.27 5.16 0.80
N HIS A 76 -17.05 3.88 0.53
CA HIS A 76 -17.68 2.78 1.28
C HIS A 76 -17.44 2.80 2.80
N TYR A 77 -16.35 3.40 3.30
CA TYR A 77 -16.18 3.57 4.75
C TYR A 77 -17.25 4.49 5.33
N LEU A 78 -17.53 5.61 4.65
CA LEU A 78 -18.56 6.56 5.08
C LEU A 78 -19.97 6.01 4.85
N VAL A 79 -20.17 5.20 3.81
CA VAL A 79 -21.45 4.50 3.61
C VAL A 79 -21.69 3.51 4.75
N ALA A 80 -20.69 2.72 5.13
CA ALA A 80 -20.80 1.81 6.29
C ALA A 80 -21.05 2.57 7.60
N GLU A 81 -20.30 3.66 7.87
CA GLU A 81 -20.51 4.53 9.03
C GLU A 81 -21.90 5.18 9.04
N TYR A 82 -22.40 5.58 7.87
CA TYR A 82 -23.76 6.12 7.71
C TYR A 82 -24.80 5.08 8.15
N PHE A 83 -24.70 3.83 7.67
CA PHE A 83 -25.66 2.78 8.02
C PHE A 83 -25.62 2.34 9.48
N MET A 84 -24.54 2.60 10.22
CA MET A 84 -24.53 2.39 11.68
C MET A 84 -25.55 3.28 12.41
N VAL A 85 -25.91 4.42 11.82
CA VAL A 85 -26.72 5.46 12.46
C VAL A 85 -27.92 5.91 11.64
N ALA A 86 -28.09 5.36 10.44
CA ALA A 86 -29.21 5.63 9.56
C ALA A 86 -30.53 5.18 10.23
N PRO A 87 -31.63 5.91 10.04
CA PRO A 87 -32.95 5.41 10.44
C PRO A 87 -33.25 4.09 9.73
N LEU A 88 -33.88 3.14 10.43
CA LEU A 88 -34.26 1.82 9.88
C LEU A 88 -35.14 1.92 8.61
N ALA A 89 -35.83 3.05 8.41
CA ALA A 89 -36.63 3.30 7.21
C ALA A 89 -35.77 3.48 5.94
N ILE A 90 -34.50 3.86 6.06
CA ILE A 90 -33.56 3.99 4.93
C ILE A 90 -32.81 2.66 4.82
N THR A 91 -33.23 1.84 3.86
CA THR A 91 -32.56 0.57 3.56
C THR A 91 -31.36 0.79 2.64
N PRO A 92 -30.34 -0.08 2.67
CA PRO A 92 -29.24 -0.05 1.71
C PRO A 92 -29.71 -0.03 0.26
N LYS A 93 -30.70 -0.85 -0.09
CA LYS A 93 -31.33 -0.82 -1.41
C LYS A 93 -31.85 0.58 -1.77
N SER A 94 -32.68 1.18 -0.92
CA SER A 94 -33.25 2.51 -1.19
C SER A 94 -32.19 3.62 -1.27
N PHE A 95 -31.07 3.47 -0.55
CA PHE A 95 -29.95 4.40 -0.62
C PHE A 95 -29.20 4.28 -1.95
N PHE A 96 -28.92 3.05 -2.41
CA PHE A 96 -28.21 2.83 -3.67
C PHE A 96 -29.07 3.15 -4.91
N GLU A 97 -30.39 3.21 -4.77
CA GLU A 97 -31.30 3.75 -5.80
C GLU A 97 -31.23 5.29 -5.93
N MET A 98 -30.70 6.00 -4.92
CA MET A 98 -30.54 7.46 -4.98
C MET A 98 -29.40 7.86 -5.93
N SER A 99 -29.47 9.10 -6.45
CA SER A 99 -28.32 9.68 -7.15
C SER A 99 -27.11 9.81 -6.22
N LYS A 100 -25.90 9.74 -6.78
CA LYS A 100 -24.66 9.92 -6.00
C LYS A 100 -24.62 11.25 -5.23
N ARG A 101 -25.20 12.30 -5.80
CA ARG A 101 -25.32 13.63 -5.16
C ARG A 101 -26.24 13.57 -3.94
N ASP A 102 -27.35 12.84 -4.03
CA ASP A 102 -28.29 12.68 -2.93
C ASP A 102 -27.70 11.81 -1.81
N GLN A 103 -27.05 10.70 -2.17
CA GLN A 103 -26.28 9.87 -1.24
C GLN A 103 -25.23 10.70 -0.48
N ALA A 104 -24.43 11.49 -1.21
CA ALA A 104 -23.41 12.37 -0.61
C ALA A 104 -24.03 13.43 0.31
N THR A 105 -25.17 14.03 -0.08
CA THR A 105 -25.88 15.01 0.75
C THR A 105 -26.38 14.38 2.04
N LEU A 106 -26.91 13.17 1.97
CA LEU A 106 -27.40 12.40 3.10
C LEU A 106 -26.26 12.02 4.06
N VAL A 107 -25.15 11.51 3.53
CA VAL A 107 -23.94 11.20 4.33
C VAL A 107 -23.38 12.47 5.00
N TRP A 108 -23.25 13.57 4.25
CA TRP A 108 -22.79 14.86 4.80
C TRP A 108 -23.66 15.32 5.96
N LYS A 109 -24.98 15.35 5.76
CA LYS A 109 -25.94 15.75 6.79
C LYS A 109 -25.77 14.88 8.05
N THR A 110 -25.77 13.57 7.89
CA THR A 110 -25.85 12.63 9.02
C THR A 110 -24.51 12.49 9.77
N LEU A 111 -23.37 12.46 9.07
CA LEU A 111 -22.07 12.22 9.69
C LEU A 111 -21.29 13.50 10.04
N PHE A 112 -21.58 14.62 9.39
CA PHE A 112 -20.82 15.87 9.57
C PHE A 112 -21.61 17.01 10.24
N LEU A 113 -22.95 17.05 10.08
CA LEU A 113 -23.78 18.11 10.64
C LEU A 113 -24.51 17.66 11.91
N GLU A 114 -25.18 16.51 11.84
CA GLU A 114 -25.93 15.93 12.96
C GLU A 114 -25.01 15.28 13.99
N ARG A 115 -23.78 14.96 13.59
CA ARG A 115 -22.73 14.35 14.42
C ARG A 115 -21.42 15.08 14.22
N THR A 116 -20.57 15.04 15.24
CA THR A 116 -19.20 15.53 15.09
C THR A 116 -18.40 14.52 14.26
N PRO A 117 -17.75 14.93 13.15
CA PRO A 117 -17.03 14.05 12.22
C PRO A 117 -15.68 13.58 12.80
N LEU A 118 -15.73 12.74 13.84
CA LEU A 118 -14.56 12.28 14.59
C LEU A 118 -13.84 11.08 13.97
N SER A 119 -14.55 10.25 13.19
CA SER A 119 -13.97 9.07 12.56
C SER A 119 -12.85 9.46 11.60
N GLU A 120 -11.90 8.55 11.38
CA GLU A 120 -10.76 8.80 10.50
C GLU A 120 -11.19 9.04 9.05
N ALA A 121 -12.24 8.35 8.56
CA ALA A 121 -12.80 8.57 7.23
C ALA A 121 -13.44 9.96 7.11
N CYS A 122 -14.24 10.38 8.11
CA CYS A 122 -14.83 11.72 8.11
C CYS A 122 -13.75 12.82 8.20
N ARG A 123 -12.79 12.67 9.12
CA ARG A 123 -11.64 13.56 9.26
C ARG A 123 -10.86 13.66 7.96
N GLY A 124 -10.71 12.55 7.23
CA GLY A 124 -10.06 12.51 5.94
C GLY A 124 -10.67 13.48 4.92
N VAL A 125 -12.00 13.52 4.82
CA VAL A 125 -12.71 14.49 3.96
C VAL A 125 -12.38 15.93 4.37
N LEU A 126 -12.41 16.24 5.67
CA LEU A 126 -12.11 17.58 6.17
C LEU A 126 -10.66 18.00 5.87
N THR A 127 -9.70 17.10 6.07
CA THR A 127 -8.29 17.33 5.77
C THR A 127 -8.09 17.61 4.29
N THR A 128 -8.70 16.80 3.42
CA THR A 128 -8.64 17.02 1.97
C THR A 128 -9.17 18.39 1.60
N LEU A 129 -10.38 18.76 2.04
CA LEU A 129 -10.97 20.07 1.75
C LEU A 129 -10.11 21.24 2.24
N ARG A 130 -9.55 21.14 3.46
CA ARG A 130 -8.62 22.14 3.99
C ARG A 130 -7.39 22.28 3.10
N CYS A 131 -6.77 21.17 2.71
CA CYS A 131 -5.57 21.16 1.86
C CYS A 131 -5.83 21.68 0.44
N LEU A 132 -7.06 21.55 -0.07
CA LEU A 132 -7.51 22.15 -1.33
C LEU A 132 -7.81 23.66 -1.22
N GLY A 133 -7.66 24.26 -0.02
CA GLY A 133 -7.91 25.68 0.22
C GLY A 133 -9.37 26.04 0.53
N LEU A 134 -10.23 25.05 0.73
CA LEU A 134 -11.68 25.23 0.98
C LEU A 134 -12.02 25.47 2.47
N GLY A 135 -11.08 26.00 3.24
CA GLY A 135 -11.27 26.23 4.68
C GLY A 135 -12.41 27.20 5.01
N GLY A 136 -12.74 28.13 4.11
CA GLY A 136 -13.89 29.03 4.26
C GLY A 136 -15.22 28.30 4.18
N GLN A 137 -15.42 27.55 3.09
CA GLN A 137 -16.61 26.72 2.86
C GLN A 137 -16.76 25.66 3.95
N LEU A 138 -15.65 25.05 4.38
CA LEU A 138 -15.65 24.08 5.47
C LEU A 138 -16.15 24.68 6.79
N ARG A 139 -15.68 25.88 7.16
CA ARG A 139 -16.17 26.59 8.34
C ARG A 139 -17.64 26.95 8.23
N ALA A 140 -18.11 27.33 7.04
CA ALA A 140 -19.51 27.60 6.76
C ALA A 140 -20.37 26.33 6.61
N ARG A 141 -19.74 25.14 6.58
CA ARG A 141 -20.39 23.84 6.29
C ARG A 141 -21.15 23.85 4.96
N ASP A 142 -20.64 24.59 3.99
CA ASP A 142 -21.27 24.88 2.69
C ASP A 142 -20.91 23.82 1.65
N LEU A 143 -21.68 22.73 1.61
CA LEU A 143 -21.48 21.63 0.66
C LEU A 143 -21.69 22.08 -0.80
N GLU A 144 -22.61 23.00 -1.06
CA GLU A 144 -22.86 23.49 -2.43
C GLU A 144 -21.72 24.38 -2.92
N GLY A 145 -21.16 25.24 -2.06
CA GLY A 145 -19.95 25.99 -2.37
C GLY A 145 -18.73 25.10 -2.62
N ILE A 146 -18.63 23.97 -1.90
CA ILE A 146 -17.59 22.96 -2.15
C ILE A 146 -17.80 22.31 -3.52
N ARG A 147 -19.02 21.86 -3.84
CA ARG A 147 -19.36 21.26 -5.14
C ARG A 147 -19.05 22.20 -6.30
N LYS A 148 -19.45 23.46 -6.19
CA LYS A 148 -19.15 24.50 -7.19
C LYS A 148 -17.65 24.66 -7.44
N TRP A 149 -16.81 24.53 -6.42
CA TRP A 149 -15.36 24.57 -6.60
C TRP A 149 -14.83 23.36 -7.37
N PHE A 150 -15.33 22.16 -7.06
CA PHE A 150 -14.99 20.93 -7.79
C PHE A 150 -15.43 20.97 -9.25
N ASP A 151 -16.65 21.47 -9.52
CA ASP A 151 -17.20 21.62 -10.87
C ASP A 151 -16.36 22.55 -11.76
N ALA A 152 -15.55 23.43 -11.16
CA ALA A 152 -14.66 24.34 -11.88
C ALA A 152 -13.30 23.72 -12.25
N GLN A 153 -12.99 22.49 -11.81
CA GLN A 153 -11.71 21.83 -12.09
C GLN A 153 -11.78 20.99 -13.38
N THR A 154 -10.63 20.75 -14.01
CA THR A 154 -10.51 19.71 -15.06
C THR A 154 -9.82 18.48 -14.50
N PRO A 155 -10.19 17.25 -14.92
CA PRO A 155 -9.55 16.01 -14.42
C PRO A 155 -8.02 16.02 -14.52
N GLU A 156 -7.46 16.51 -15.62
CA GLU A 156 -6.02 16.52 -15.87
C GLU A 156 -5.27 17.47 -14.92
N SER A 157 -5.79 18.69 -14.74
CA SER A 157 -5.19 19.66 -13.82
C SER A 157 -5.38 19.25 -12.36
N TYR A 158 -6.52 18.61 -12.06
CA TYR A 158 -6.84 18.13 -10.72
C TYR A 158 -5.93 16.98 -10.28
N VAL A 159 -5.58 16.04 -11.17
CA VAL A 159 -4.56 15.00 -10.90
C VAL A 159 -3.24 15.62 -10.46
N GLU A 160 -2.71 16.57 -11.22
CA GLU A 160 -1.41 17.17 -10.86
C GLU A 160 -1.49 17.96 -9.55
N LEU A 161 -2.62 18.63 -9.29
CA LEU A 161 -2.86 19.29 -8.00
C LEU A 161 -2.82 18.29 -6.85
N VAL A 162 -3.57 17.18 -6.95
CA VAL A 162 -3.66 16.16 -5.89
C VAL A 162 -2.30 15.51 -5.65
N PHE A 163 -1.59 15.08 -6.70
CA PHE A 163 -0.27 14.46 -6.55
C PHE A 163 0.75 15.42 -5.92
N LYS A 164 0.70 16.70 -6.31
CA LYS A 164 1.56 17.74 -5.72
C LYS A 164 1.25 17.95 -4.24
N LEU A 165 -0.02 18.07 -3.86
CA LEU A 165 -0.43 18.28 -2.46
C LEU A 165 -0.12 17.07 -1.59
N ALA A 166 -0.34 15.86 -2.11
CA ALA A 166 -0.07 14.61 -1.40
C ALA A 166 1.43 14.23 -1.35
N LYS A 167 2.27 14.91 -2.15
CA LYS A 167 3.69 14.56 -2.35
C LYS A 167 3.84 13.10 -2.79
N VAL A 168 3.06 12.72 -3.80
CA VAL A 168 3.12 11.38 -4.43
C VAL A 168 3.90 11.50 -5.73
N LYS A 169 4.94 10.69 -5.87
CA LYS A 169 5.74 10.58 -7.10
C LYS A 169 4.90 9.90 -8.18
N TYR A 170 4.44 8.69 -7.87
CA TYR A 170 3.49 7.91 -8.66
C TYR A 170 2.72 6.94 -7.74
N CYS A 171 1.57 6.46 -8.19
CA CYS A 171 0.84 5.36 -7.57
C CYS A 171 0.77 4.13 -8.49
N VAL A 172 0.56 2.95 -7.91
CA VAL A 172 0.28 1.71 -8.64
C VAL A 172 -1.22 1.45 -8.61
N MET A 173 -1.83 1.32 -9.79
CA MET A 173 -3.24 1.00 -10.00
C MET A 173 -3.49 -0.49 -9.76
N THR A 174 -4.76 -0.85 -9.62
CA THR A 174 -5.22 -2.24 -9.52
C THR A 174 -6.05 -2.54 -10.76
N ASN A 175 -5.50 -3.29 -11.70
CA ASN A 175 -6.13 -3.51 -13.00
C ASN A 175 -6.69 -4.91 -13.17
N ILE A 176 -7.97 -5.03 -13.45
CA ILE A 176 -8.71 -6.30 -13.52
C ILE A 176 -8.91 -6.66 -15.00
N PRO A 177 -8.05 -7.51 -15.60
CA PRO A 177 -8.20 -7.90 -17.00
C PRO A 177 -9.45 -8.76 -17.26
N PHE A 178 -10.07 -9.27 -16.20
CA PHE A 178 -11.27 -10.08 -16.22
C PHE A 178 -12.57 -9.25 -16.22
N ASP A 179 -12.48 -7.96 -15.87
CA ASP A 179 -13.60 -7.03 -15.97
C ASP A 179 -13.62 -6.45 -17.39
N GLU A 180 -14.64 -6.78 -18.18
CA GLU A 180 -14.69 -6.36 -19.58
C GLU A 180 -14.73 -4.85 -19.76
N ARG A 181 -15.39 -4.13 -18.84
CA ARG A 181 -15.47 -2.68 -18.89
C ARG A 181 -14.09 -2.09 -18.67
N GLU A 182 -13.39 -2.52 -17.61
CA GLU A 182 -12.03 -2.05 -17.35
C GLU A 182 -11.06 -2.46 -18.47
N ALA A 183 -11.12 -3.71 -18.91
CA ALA A 183 -10.28 -4.23 -19.99
C ALA A 183 -10.44 -3.42 -21.28
N SER A 184 -11.65 -2.93 -21.58
CA SER A 184 -11.92 -2.12 -22.77
C SER A 184 -11.20 -0.77 -22.76
N GLU A 185 -10.99 -0.16 -21.58
CA GLU A 185 -10.27 1.11 -21.44
C GLU A 185 -8.80 1.00 -21.88
N TRP A 186 -8.19 -0.19 -21.73
CA TRP A 186 -6.82 -0.46 -22.18
C TRP A 186 -6.66 -0.55 -23.70
N SER A 187 -7.77 -0.61 -24.45
CA SER A 187 -7.76 -0.51 -25.91
C SER A 187 -7.68 0.93 -26.40
N ASN A 188 -7.91 1.91 -25.51
CA ASN A 188 -7.79 3.33 -25.83
C ASN A 188 -6.30 3.70 -26.05
N PRO A 189 -5.93 4.33 -27.19
CA PRO A 189 -4.55 4.78 -27.42
C PRO A 189 -4.01 5.73 -26.32
N ARG A 190 -4.90 6.40 -25.57
CA ARG A 190 -4.57 7.30 -24.47
C ARG A 190 -4.39 6.60 -23.12
N ALA A 191 -4.66 5.30 -23.00
CA ALA A 191 -4.59 4.58 -21.71
C ALA A 191 -3.24 4.76 -20.99
N LYS A 192 -2.14 4.92 -21.75
CA LYS A 192 -0.78 5.11 -21.21
C LYS A 192 -0.35 6.58 -21.02
N GLN A 193 -1.21 7.56 -21.31
CA GLN A 193 -0.90 8.99 -21.31
C GLN A 193 -0.41 9.52 -19.94
N HIS A 194 -0.74 8.83 -18.85
CA HIS A 194 -0.36 9.20 -17.47
C HIS A 194 0.58 8.21 -16.78
N SER A 195 1.31 7.39 -17.54
CA SER A 195 2.22 6.34 -17.04
C SER A 195 3.37 6.83 -16.14
N LYS A 196 3.59 8.14 -16.08
CA LYS A 196 4.52 8.79 -15.11
C LYS A 196 3.95 8.84 -13.69
N ARG A 197 2.64 9.02 -13.55
CA ARG A 197 1.92 9.13 -12.27
C ARG A 197 1.18 7.85 -11.89
N PHE A 198 0.79 7.05 -12.88
CA PHE A 198 0.01 5.83 -12.70
C PHE A 198 0.76 4.65 -13.32
N LYS A 199 1.24 3.75 -12.48
CA LYS A 199 1.78 2.44 -12.90
C LYS A 199 0.69 1.39 -12.81
N ALA A 200 0.73 0.36 -13.64
CA ALA A 200 -0.29 -0.69 -13.64
C ALA A 200 0.15 -1.90 -12.80
N ALA A 201 -0.81 -2.65 -12.28
CA ALA A 201 -0.60 -3.99 -11.74
C ALA A 201 -1.77 -4.89 -12.13
N VAL A 202 -1.50 -6.15 -12.47
CA VAL A 202 -2.55 -7.09 -12.90
C VAL A 202 -3.16 -7.75 -11.66
N ARG A 203 -4.44 -7.52 -11.42
CA ARG A 203 -5.23 -8.16 -10.38
C ARG A 203 -5.75 -9.52 -10.85
N VAL A 204 -5.49 -10.56 -10.06
CA VAL A 204 -5.78 -11.97 -10.39
C VAL A 204 -6.65 -12.67 -9.36
N ASP A 205 -7.46 -11.92 -8.61
CA ASP A 205 -8.40 -12.48 -7.62
C ASP A 205 -9.24 -13.64 -8.17
N PRO A 206 -9.83 -13.60 -9.40
CA PRO A 206 -10.62 -14.72 -9.93
C PRO A 206 -9.86 -16.05 -9.97
N ILE A 207 -8.54 -16.01 -10.16
CA ILE A 207 -7.69 -17.21 -10.13
C ILE A 207 -7.67 -17.77 -8.71
N LEU A 208 -7.37 -16.95 -7.69
CA LEU A 208 -7.29 -17.45 -6.31
C LEU A 208 -8.65 -17.84 -5.72
N SER A 209 -9.73 -17.19 -6.15
CA SER A 209 -11.09 -17.48 -5.66
C SER A 209 -11.75 -18.68 -6.34
N GLY A 210 -11.12 -19.26 -7.37
CA GLY A 210 -11.73 -20.34 -8.16
C GLY A 210 -12.96 -19.87 -8.97
N ASP A 211 -12.98 -18.61 -9.39
CA ASP A 211 -14.03 -18.07 -10.26
C ASP A 211 -13.76 -18.47 -11.72
N TRP A 212 -14.02 -19.75 -11.99
CA TRP A 212 -13.74 -20.37 -13.28
C TRP A 212 -14.53 -19.79 -14.43
N GLU A 213 -15.77 -19.38 -14.18
CA GLU A 213 -16.63 -18.81 -15.21
C GLU A 213 -16.01 -17.51 -15.76
N THR A 214 -15.61 -16.61 -14.86
CA THR A 214 -14.94 -15.36 -15.21
C THR A 214 -13.58 -15.61 -15.86
N LEU A 215 -12.79 -16.53 -15.31
CA LEU A 215 -11.47 -16.87 -15.83
C LEU A 215 -11.54 -17.45 -17.25
N PHE A 216 -12.37 -18.47 -17.47
CA PHE A 216 -12.48 -19.17 -18.74
C PHE A 216 -13.01 -18.26 -19.84
N ARG A 217 -14.04 -17.46 -19.53
CA ARG A 217 -14.58 -16.48 -20.47
C ARG A 217 -13.51 -15.49 -20.93
N ALA A 218 -12.69 -14.98 -20.02
CA ALA A 218 -11.64 -14.02 -20.33
C ALA A 218 -10.51 -14.64 -21.18
N ILE A 219 -10.10 -15.87 -20.87
CA ILE A 219 -9.04 -16.58 -21.60
C ILE A 219 -9.52 -16.95 -23.02
N GLU A 220 -10.73 -17.49 -23.15
CA GLU A 220 -11.31 -17.89 -24.45
C GLU A 220 -11.45 -16.68 -25.39
N LYS A 221 -11.80 -15.51 -24.86
CA LYS A 221 -11.87 -14.26 -25.62
C LYS A 221 -10.54 -13.82 -26.23
N GLU A 222 -9.41 -14.22 -25.65
CA GLU A 222 -8.07 -14.01 -26.22
C GLU A 222 -7.64 -15.11 -27.21
N GLY A 223 -8.51 -16.08 -27.49
CA GLY A 223 -8.22 -17.21 -28.38
C GLY A 223 -7.24 -18.23 -27.77
N LEU A 224 -7.15 -18.27 -26.45
CA LEU A 224 -6.31 -19.20 -25.68
C LEU A 224 -7.17 -20.35 -25.14
N ASP A 225 -6.56 -21.50 -24.81
CA ASP A 225 -7.29 -22.63 -24.21
C ASP A 225 -7.67 -22.30 -22.75
N PRO A 226 -8.97 -22.04 -22.45
CA PRO A 226 -9.41 -21.71 -21.10
C PRO A 226 -9.23 -22.86 -20.12
N ASN A 227 -9.18 -24.10 -20.62
CA ASN A 227 -9.06 -25.29 -19.78
C ASN A 227 -7.61 -25.62 -19.44
N SER A 228 -6.61 -24.84 -19.88
CA SER A 228 -5.20 -25.16 -19.65
C SER A 228 -4.48 -24.15 -18.75
N THR A 229 -3.61 -24.65 -17.88
CA THR A 229 -2.69 -23.83 -17.09
C THR A 229 -1.79 -22.97 -17.98
N VAL A 230 -1.37 -23.48 -19.14
CA VAL A 230 -0.59 -22.73 -20.13
C VAL A 230 -1.40 -21.58 -20.74
N GLY A 231 -2.70 -21.80 -21.01
CA GLY A 231 -3.60 -20.75 -21.48
C GLY A 231 -3.74 -19.62 -20.47
N ALA A 232 -3.94 -19.97 -19.19
CA ALA A 232 -4.00 -18.99 -18.10
C ALA A 232 -2.67 -18.23 -17.92
N GLN A 233 -1.53 -18.92 -17.99
CA GLN A 233 -0.21 -18.29 -17.94
C GLN A 233 -0.04 -17.28 -19.08
N GLN A 234 -0.35 -17.69 -20.32
CA GLN A 234 -0.20 -16.86 -21.51
C GLN A 234 -1.13 -15.63 -21.46
N PHE A 235 -2.36 -15.78 -20.96
CA PHE A 235 -3.28 -14.67 -20.74
C PHE A 235 -2.67 -13.62 -19.80
N LEU A 236 -2.14 -14.05 -18.64
CA LEU A 236 -1.52 -13.13 -17.68
C LEU A 236 -0.26 -12.45 -18.26
N ILE A 237 0.55 -13.18 -19.03
CA ILE A 237 1.72 -12.64 -19.72
C ILE A 237 1.31 -11.59 -20.76
N ASN A 238 0.28 -11.87 -21.56
CA ASN A 238 -0.25 -10.93 -22.56
C ASN A 238 -0.70 -9.63 -21.90
N TRP A 239 -1.47 -9.73 -20.82
CA TRP A 239 -1.96 -8.58 -20.06
C TRP A 239 -0.83 -7.81 -19.37
N SER A 240 0.11 -8.51 -18.75
CA SER A 240 1.32 -7.95 -18.16
C SER A 240 2.06 -7.05 -19.14
N LYS A 241 2.25 -7.51 -20.38
CA LYS A 241 2.91 -6.76 -21.47
C LYS A 241 2.03 -5.63 -22.00
N ARG A 242 0.72 -5.87 -22.16
CA ARG A 242 -0.24 -4.88 -22.66
C ARG A 242 -0.23 -3.62 -21.80
N ILE A 243 -0.29 -3.78 -20.47
CA ILE A 243 -0.41 -2.68 -19.52
C ILE A 243 0.91 -2.23 -18.90
N ASP A 244 2.03 -2.90 -19.23
CA ASP A 244 3.34 -2.68 -18.60
C ASP A 244 3.26 -2.78 -17.06
N SER A 245 2.79 -3.94 -16.59
CA SER A 245 2.49 -4.13 -15.16
C SER A 245 3.75 -4.13 -14.29
N THR A 246 3.65 -3.65 -13.06
CA THR A 246 4.76 -3.65 -12.10
C THR A 246 4.84 -4.97 -11.34
N TYR A 247 3.69 -5.55 -11.01
CA TYR A 247 3.55 -6.83 -10.35
C TYR A 247 2.20 -7.46 -10.69
N PHE A 248 2.02 -8.73 -10.34
CA PHE A 248 0.71 -9.39 -10.28
C PHE A 248 0.20 -9.31 -8.85
N MET A 249 -1.10 -9.17 -8.63
CA MET A 249 -1.66 -9.03 -7.30
C MET A 249 -2.95 -9.79 -7.10
N ALA A 250 -3.16 -10.29 -5.89
CA ALA A 250 -4.41 -10.93 -5.52
C ALA A 250 -4.77 -10.64 -4.07
N SER A 251 -6.06 -10.46 -3.82
CA SER A 251 -6.62 -10.63 -2.47
C SER A 251 -7.10 -12.06 -2.32
N THR A 252 -6.74 -12.73 -1.22
CA THR A 252 -7.20 -14.09 -0.99
C THR A 252 -8.68 -14.13 -0.62
N PRO A 253 -9.43 -15.18 -0.99
CA PRO A 253 -10.79 -15.41 -0.49
C PRO A 253 -10.78 -15.70 1.02
N SER A 254 -11.96 -15.62 1.65
CA SER A 254 -12.15 -16.00 3.06
C SER A 254 -11.76 -17.47 3.28
N GLY A 255 -11.10 -17.77 4.39
CA GLY A 255 -10.68 -19.13 4.72
C GLY A 255 -9.61 -19.70 3.79
N PHE A 256 -8.94 -18.85 3.00
CA PHE A 256 -7.86 -19.28 2.12
C PHE A 256 -6.77 -20.01 2.91
N THR A 257 -6.33 -21.15 2.39
CA THR A 257 -5.16 -21.87 2.88
C THR A 257 -4.25 -22.21 1.71
N TYR A 258 -2.95 -22.25 1.96
CA TYR A 258 -1.96 -22.78 1.04
C TYR A 258 -1.25 -23.94 1.72
N ARG A 259 -1.33 -25.14 1.13
CA ARG A 259 -0.78 -26.38 1.70
C ARG A 259 0.34 -26.89 0.81
N GLU A 260 1.43 -27.32 1.42
CA GLU A 260 2.46 -28.05 0.68
C GLU A 260 1.91 -29.44 0.32
N GLU A 261 1.55 -29.64 -0.94
CA GLU A 261 1.26 -30.99 -1.44
C GLU A 261 2.57 -31.76 -1.60
N GLN A 262 2.58 -33.02 -1.18
CA GLN A 262 3.67 -33.94 -1.47
C GLN A 262 3.81 -34.07 -2.99
N MET A 263 5.04 -34.06 -3.51
CA MET A 263 5.33 -34.16 -4.96
C MET A 263 4.62 -35.35 -5.65
N SER A 264 4.25 -36.39 -4.89
CA SER A 264 3.54 -37.58 -5.35
C SER A 264 2.05 -37.38 -5.65
N ASP A 265 1.44 -36.29 -5.16
CA ASP A 265 0.03 -35.96 -5.42
C ASP A 265 -0.13 -35.03 -6.64
N TYR A 266 0.98 -34.57 -7.23
CA TYR A 266 1.00 -33.84 -8.50
C TYR A 266 0.68 -34.81 -9.64
N VAL A 267 -0.59 -34.94 -9.98
CA VAL A 267 -0.96 -35.40 -11.31
C VAL A 267 -0.44 -34.38 -12.31
N ALA A 268 0.21 -34.85 -13.39
CA ALA A 268 0.57 -34.02 -14.53
C ALA A 268 -0.73 -33.43 -15.13
N MET A 269 -1.16 -32.28 -14.61
CA MET A 269 -2.42 -31.64 -14.94
C MET A 269 -2.14 -30.49 -15.90
N ASP A 270 -2.25 -30.77 -17.19
CA ASP A 270 -2.30 -29.75 -18.25
C ASP A 270 -3.70 -29.13 -18.36
N ARG A 271 -4.72 -29.69 -17.66
CA ARG A 271 -6.14 -29.31 -17.77
C ARG A 271 -6.86 -29.08 -16.43
N PHE A 272 -7.64 -28.00 -16.33
CA PHE A 272 -8.46 -27.62 -15.16
C PHE A 272 -9.69 -28.52 -14.93
N GLU A 273 -10.13 -29.29 -15.93
CA GLU A 273 -11.29 -30.22 -15.88
C GLU A 273 -11.17 -31.34 -14.82
N THR A 274 -10.00 -31.52 -14.21
CA THR A 274 -9.76 -32.51 -13.14
C THR A 274 -9.96 -31.95 -11.72
N LEU A 275 -10.35 -30.67 -11.60
CA LEU A 275 -10.64 -30.00 -10.34
C LEU A 275 -12.10 -30.20 -9.89
N ASP A 276 -12.56 -31.45 -9.83
CA ASP A 276 -13.82 -31.81 -9.16
C ASP A 276 -13.50 -32.45 -7.81
N SER A 277 -13.31 -31.61 -6.79
CA SER A 277 -13.26 -32.09 -5.39
C SER A 277 -14.15 -31.31 -4.44
N GLY A 278 -14.79 -30.23 -4.89
CA GLY A 278 -15.53 -29.32 -4.00
C GLY A 278 -14.66 -28.60 -2.96
N ASP A 279 -13.33 -28.76 -3.02
CA ASP A 279 -12.38 -28.15 -2.07
C ASP A 279 -11.62 -26.99 -2.73
N VAL A 280 -12.13 -25.77 -2.50
CA VAL A 280 -11.55 -24.51 -3.00
C VAL A 280 -10.08 -24.35 -2.55
N THR A 281 -9.68 -24.94 -1.43
CA THR A 281 -8.31 -24.75 -0.90
C THR A 281 -7.24 -25.48 -1.70
N LYS A 282 -7.56 -26.67 -2.23
CA LYS A 282 -6.66 -27.45 -3.09
C LYS A 282 -6.42 -26.73 -4.41
N ILE A 283 -7.51 -26.21 -4.99
CA ILE A 283 -7.50 -25.46 -6.24
C ILE A 283 -6.59 -24.22 -6.15
N SER A 284 -6.73 -23.40 -5.10
CA SER A 284 -5.97 -22.15 -5.03
C SER A 284 -4.47 -22.37 -4.85
N THR A 285 -4.06 -23.43 -4.14
CA THR A 285 -2.65 -23.84 -4.00
C THR A 285 -2.04 -24.20 -5.36
N GLU A 286 -2.73 -25.07 -6.12
CA GLU A 286 -2.27 -25.49 -7.44
C GLU A 286 -2.15 -24.32 -8.41
N LEU A 287 -3.08 -23.37 -8.37
CA LEU A 287 -3.03 -22.19 -9.24
C LEU A 287 -1.88 -21.25 -8.91
N ILE A 288 -1.52 -21.12 -7.64
CA ILE A 288 -0.31 -20.39 -7.25
C ILE A 288 0.91 -21.07 -7.87
N ASP A 289 1.05 -22.38 -7.67
CA ASP A 289 2.23 -23.14 -8.09
C ASP A 289 2.38 -23.29 -9.61
N LYS A 290 1.26 -23.51 -10.31
CA LYS A 290 1.23 -23.86 -11.74
C LYS A 290 0.90 -22.67 -12.64
N VAL A 291 0.38 -21.56 -12.12
CA VAL A 291 0.06 -20.36 -12.92
C VAL A 291 0.81 -19.14 -12.43
N LEU A 292 0.58 -18.71 -11.18
CA LEU A 292 1.11 -17.42 -10.71
C LEU A 292 2.64 -17.43 -10.55
N VAL A 293 3.21 -18.48 -9.96
CA VAL A 293 4.65 -18.62 -9.77
C VAL A 293 5.39 -18.72 -11.12
N PRO A 294 4.99 -19.57 -12.08
CA PRO A 294 5.61 -19.60 -13.41
C PRO A 294 5.55 -18.27 -14.14
N VAL A 295 4.42 -17.55 -14.08
CA VAL A 295 4.27 -16.22 -14.70
C VAL A 295 5.14 -15.18 -14.02
N ALA A 296 5.20 -15.17 -12.68
CA ALA A 296 6.07 -14.27 -11.92
C ALA A 296 7.54 -14.47 -12.28
N ARG A 297 7.97 -15.73 -12.41
CA ARG A 297 9.33 -16.10 -12.84
C ARG A 297 9.62 -15.65 -14.27
N SER A 298 8.74 -15.99 -15.21
CA SER A 298 8.97 -15.72 -16.64
C SER A 298 9.01 -14.22 -16.95
N GLU A 299 8.20 -13.43 -16.26
CA GLU A 299 8.13 -11.97 -16.43
C GLU A 299 9.07 -11.21 -15.47
N ASN A 300 9.77 -11.92 -14.56
CA ASN A 300 10.57 -11.36 -13.47
C ASN A 300 9.80 -10.31 -12.63
N LYS A 301 8.55 -10.61 -12.29
CA LYS A 301 7.65 -9.72 -11.53
C LYS A 301 7.32 -10.29 -10.17
N ALA A 302 7.02 -9.40 -9.22
CA ALA A 302 6.57 -9.82 -7.90
C ALA A 302 5.12 -10.34 -7.92
N LEU A 303 4.81 -11.20 -6.95
CA LEU A 303 3.46 -11.58 -6.57
C LEU A 303 3.05 -10.81 -5.31
N ALA A 304 2.10 -9.90 -5.43
CA ALA A 304 1.56 -9.10 -4.34
C ALA A 304 0.29 -9.74 -3.76
N LEU A 305 0.38 -10.28 -2.55
CA LEU A 305 -0.74 -10.94 -1.89
C LEU A 305 -1.30 -10.04 -0.78
N LYS A 306 -2.63 -9.98 -0.71
CA LYS A 306 -3.37 -9.34 0.38
C LYS A 306 -4.21 -10.38 1.12
N LEU A 307 -3.95 -10.56 2.42
CA LEU A 307 -4.53 -11.67 3.18
C LEU A 307 -5.49 -11.21 4.28
N GLY A 308 -6.61 -11.91 4.44
CA GLY A 308 -7.50 -11.80 5.60
C GLY A 308 -8.76 -10.95 5.41
N ALA A 309 -9.16 -10.67 4.17
CA ALA A 309 -10.47 -10.10 3.90
C ALA A 309 -11.54 -11.19 3.92
N CYS A 310 -12.55 -11.03 4.77
CA CYS A 310 -13.73 -11.90 4.77
C CYS A 310 -14.82 -11.25 3.91
N ARG A 311 -15.12 -11.80 2.74
CA ARG A 311 -16.04 -11.16 1.78
C ARG A 311 -17.51 -11.35 2.16
N GLY A 312 -18.33 -10.32 1.91
CA GLY A 312 -19.80 -10.42 1.97
C GLY A 312 -20.36 -10.69 3.37
N VAL A 313 -19.72 -10.18 4.44
CA VAL A 313 -20.26 -10.24 5.81
C VAL A 313 -21.61 -9.52 5.90
N ASN A 314 -21.78 -8.45 5.13
CA ASN A 314 -23.06 -7.78 4.93
C ASN A 314 -23.30 -7.49 3.44
N HIS A 315 -24.00 -8.41 2.77
CA HIS A 315 -24.29 -8.34 1.34
C HIS A 315 -25.06 -7.09 0.91
N ASP A 316 -25.84 -6.49 1.81
CA ASP A 316 -26.60 -5.28 1.48
C ASP A 316 -25.68 -4.07 1.19
N LEU A 317 -24.40 -4.13 1.58
CA LEU A 317 -23.40 -3.07 1.35
C LEU A 317 -22.43 -3.39 0.19
N ASP A 318 -22.57 -4.54 -0.47
CA ASP A 318 -21.74 -4.97 -1.59
C ASP A 318 -21.72 -3.97 -2.77
N PRO A 319 -22.81 -3.23 -3.12
CA PRO A 319 -22.79 -2.27 -4.23
C PRO A 319 -21.72 -1.18 -4.12
N CYS A 320 -21.25 -0.85 -2.91
CA CYS A 320 -20.12 0.08 -2.71
C CYS A 320 -18.81 -0.63 -2.32
N GLY A 321 -18.84 -1.95 -2.10
CA GLY A 321 -17.73 -2.72 -1.55
C GLY A 321 -17.54 -2.52 -0.03
N GLY A 322 -18.61 -2.18 0.69
CA GLY A 322 -18.59 -1.92 2.14
C GLY A 322 -19.02 -3.12 3.00
N GLY A 323 -19.41 -4.23 2.37
CA GLY A 323 -19.95 -5.42 3.03
C GLY A 323 -18.90 -6.40 3.56
N ASP A 324 -17.62 -6.14 3.33
CA ASP A 324 -16.54 -7.04 3.73
C ASP A 324 -16.19 -6.88 5.23
N GLY A 325 -15.49 -7.88 5.76
CA GLY A 325 -14.94 -7.90 7.11
C GLY A 325 -13.50 -8.40 7.14
N VAL A 326 -13.05 -8.85 8.31
CA VAL A 326 -11.68 -9.29 8.56
C VAL A 326 -11.64 -10.66 9.22
N GLU A 327 -10.67 -11.48 8.83
CA GLU A 327 -10.37 -12.75 9.47
C GLU A 327 -8.88 -12.82 9.88
N ILE A 328 -8.59 -13.67 10.86
CA ILE A 328 -7.21 -14.02 11.21
C ILE A 328 -6.75 -15.11 10.25
N VAL A 329 -5.60 -14.88 9.66
CA VAL A 329 -5.00 -15.77 8.67
C VAL A 329 -3.91 -16.62 9.33
N ASP A 330 -3.82 -17.89 8.96
CA ASP A 330 -2.64 -18.69 9.32
C ASP A 330 -1.43 -18.32 8.44
N LEU A 331 -0.48 -17.56 8.96
CA LEU A 331 0.70 -17.17 8.18
C LEU A 331 1.75 -18.28 8.00
N ASP A 332 1.53 -19.51 8.48
CA ASP A 332 2.47 -20.61 8.20
C ASP A 332 2.58 -20.89 6.71
N TYR A 333 1.49 -20.73 5.96
CA TYR A 333 1.55 -20.92 4.51
C TYR A 333 2.41 -19.89 3.78
N VAL A 334 2.58 -18.69 4.34
CA VAL A 334 3.49 -17.68 3.78
C VAL A 334 4.93 -18.18 3.90
N SER A 335 5.27 -18.81 5.02
CA SER A 335 6.59 -19.41 5.22
C SER A 335 6.83 -20.57 4.24
N SER A 336 5.81 -21.41 3.99
CA SER A 336 5.87 -22.48 2.99
C SER A 336 6.08 -21.92 1.59
N LEU A 337 5.31 -20.91 1.19
CA LEU A 337 5.44 -20.26 -0.12
C LEU A 337 6.83 -19.65 -0.33
N CYS A 338 7.34 -18.91 0.66
CA CYS A 338 8.66 -18.29 0.59
C CYS A 338 9.80 -19.32 0.54
N THR A 339 9.68 -20.41 1.29
CA THR A 339 10.67 -21.50 1.34
C THR A 339 10.71 -22.28 0.03
N ARG A 340 9.54 -22.55 -0.55
CA ARG A 340 9.39 -23.35 -1.76
C ARG A 340 9.82 -22.59 -3.02
N PHE A 341 9.61 -21.27 -3.05
CA PHE A 341 9.94 -20.42 -4.19
C PHE A 341 10.88 -19.27 -3.78
N PRO A 342 12.13 -19.58 -3.37
CA PRO A 342 13.07 -18.59 -2.84
C PRO A 342 13.52 -17.55 -3.88
N ASP A 343 13.31 -17.84 -5.16
CA ASP A 343 13.59 -16.99 -6.31
C ASP A 343 12.41 -16.10 -6.73
N VAL A 344 11.21 -16.32 -6.16
CA VAL A 344 10.01 -15.52 -6.46
C VAL A 344 9.86 -14.40 -5.45
N LYS A 345 9.74 -13.16 -5.94
CA LYS A 345 9.49 -11.96 -5.14
C LYS A 345 8.04 -11.93 -4.65
N ILE A 346 7.84 -11.89 -3.34
CA ILE A 346 6.52 -11.82 -2.71
C ILE A 346 6.36 -10.47 -2.00
N LEU A 347 5.38 -9.69 -2.43
CA LEU A 347 4.91 -8.50 -1.73
C LEU A 347 3.72 -8.89 -0.85
N LEU A 348 3.69 -8.48 0.42
CA LEU A 348 2.65 -8.94 1.33
C LEU A 348 2.10 -7.86 2.25
N THR A 349 0.78 -7.84 2.40
CA THR A 349 0.08 -7.11 3.44
C THR A 349 -1.05 -7.97 4.02
N VAL A 350 -1.34 -7.80 5.31
CA VAL A 350 -2.37 -8.56 6.04
C VAL A 350 -3.38 -7.61 6.66
N LEU A 351 -4.65 -8.02 6.71
CA LEU A 351 -5.74 -7.17 7.17
C LEU A 351 -5.92 -7.18 8.69
N SER A 352 -5.72 -8.34 9.32
CA SER A 352 -5.88 -8.49 10.76
C SER A 352 -4.72 -7.89 11.53
N ARG A 353 -5.04 -7.09 12.55
CA ARG A 353 -4.06 -6.56 13.53
C ARG A 353 -3.24 -7.69 14.16
N VAL A 354 -3.86 -8.82 14.47
CA VAL A 354 -3.23 -9.96 15.18
C VAL A 354 -2.15 -10.63 14.32
N ASN A 355 -2.26 -10.55 13.00
CA ASN A 355 -1.28 -11.13 12.08
C ASN A 355 -0.02 -10.28 11.90
N GLN A 356 -0.05 -8.99 12.23
CA GLN A 356 1.02 -8.04 11.90
C GLN A 356 2.39 -8.43 12.51
N HIS A 357 2.41 -8.87 13.77
CA HIS A 357 3.64 -9.28 14.44
C HIS A 357 4.28 -10.51 13.78
N LYS A 358 3.53 -11.59 13.58
CA LYS A 358 4.04 -12.82 12.93
C LYS A 358 4.52 -12.51 11.51
N LEU A 359 3.80 -11.67 10.76
CA LEU A 359 4.22 -11.21 9.43
C LEU A 359 5.58 -10.51 9.49
N CYS A 360 5.81 -9.65 10.48
CA CYS A 360 7.07 -8.96 10.65
C CYS A 360 8.23 -9.92 10.92
N VAL A 361 8.02 -10.92 11.78
CA VAL A 361 9.00 -11.99 12.02
C VAL A 361 9.33 -12.74 10.73
N LEU A 362 8.33 -13.09 9.92
CA LEU A 362 8.55 -13.78 8.64
C LEU A 362 9.35 -12.93 7.65
N ALA A 363 9.05 -11.63 7.53
CA ALA A 363 9.80 -10.71 6.68
C ALA A 363 11.28 -10.61 7.08
N ASN A 364 11.59 -10.75 8.37
CA ASN A 364 12.96 -10.83 8.85
C ASN A 364 13.68 -12.14 8.42
N LYS A 365 12.94 -13.22 8.14
CA LYS A 365 13.52 -14.53 7.77
C LYS A 365 13.67 -14.74 6.27
N PHE A 366 12.77 -14.17 5.46
CA PHE A 366 12.70 -14.46 4.03
C PHE A 366 13.10 -13.25 3.20
N ARG A 367 14.28 -13.33 2.55
CA ARG A 367 14.80 -12.27 1.67
C ARG A 367 13.95 -11.98 0.43
N ASN A 368 13.07 -12.91 0.07
CA ASN A 368 12.11 -12.82 -1.02
C ASN A 368 10.71 -12.40 -0.55
N LEU A 369 10.55 -11.99 0.71
CA LEU A 369 9.32 -11.43 1.26
C LEU A 369 9.51 -9.96 1.62
N HIS A 370 8.69 -9.08 1.03
CA HIS A 370 8.66 -7.65 1.33
C HIS A 370 7.28 -7.22 1.80
N VAL A 371 7.23 -6.72 3.03
CA VAL A 371 5.96 -6.31 3.64
C VAL A 371 5.70 -4.84 3.39
N TYR A 372 4.44 -4.51 3.16
CA TYR A 372 4.06 -3.13 2.90
C TYR A 372 2.74 -2.76 3.54
N GLY A 373 2.61 -1.49 3.94
CA GLY A 373 1.30 -0.90 4.21
C GLY A 373 0.65 -1.23 5.54
N CYS A 374 -0.35 -0.41 5.88
CA CYS A 374 -1.35 -0.70 6.90
C CYS A 374 -2.70 -0.80 6.18
N TRP A 375 -3.05 -2.02 5.73
CA TRP A 375 -4.16 -2.22 4.81
C TRP A 375 -5.53 -2.03 5.48
N TRP A 376 -6.40 -1.25 4.83
CA TRP A 376 -7.83 -1.14 5.11
C TRP A 376 -8.19 -0.90 6.59
N TYR A 377 -8.65 -1.90 7.34
CA TYR A 377 -9.01 -1.73 8.76
C TYR A 377 -7.79 -1.40 9.64
N CYS A 378 -6.58 -1.72 9.18
CA CYS A 378 -5.33 -1.27 9.80
C CYS A 378 -4.95 0.18 9.41
N ASN A 379 -5.67 0.85 8.51
CA ASN A 379 -5.38 2.22 8.06
C ASN A 379 -6.03 3.28 8.98
N ASN A 380 -5.78 3.13 10.28
CA ASN A 380 -6.22 4.05 11.34
C ASN A 380 -4.99 4.52 12.14
N PRO A 381 -4.94 5.77 12.66
CA PRO A 381 -3.74 6.30 13.29
C PRO A 381 -3.12 5.40 14.37
N SER A 382 -3.94 4.81 15.24
CA SER A 382 -3.48 3.88 16.29
C SER A 382 -2.83 2.61 15.73
N MET A 383 -3.39 2.06 14.66
CA MET A 383 -2.87 0.86 14.00
C MET A 383 -1.61 1.18 13.19
N ILE A 384 -1.58 2.30 12.48
CA ILE A 384 -0.41 2.78 11.75
C ILE A 384 0.77 2.97 12.72
N GLU A 385 0.53 3.56 13.88
CA GLU A 385 1.55 3.76 14.91
C GLU A 385 2.11 2.43 15.42
N GLU A 386 1.24 1.52 15.85
CA GLU A 386 1.63 0.20 16.38
C GLU A 386 2.41 -0.62 15.35
N ILE A 387 1.88 -0.73 14.13
CA ILE A 387 2.48 -1.52 13.04
C ILE A 387 3.82 -0.91 12.62
N SER A 388 3.92 0.42 12.51
CA SER A 388 5.17 1.09 12.12
C SER A 388 6.26 0.90 13.18
N LYS A 389 5.92 1.01 14.47
CA LYS A 389 6.86 0.76 15.58
C LYS A 389 7.43 -0.66 15.52
N GLN A 390 6.54 -1.66 15.47
CA GLN A 390 6.93 -3.07 15.42
C GLN A 390 7.83 -3.37 14.21
N ARG A 391 7.47 -2.84 13.04
CA ARG A 391 8.26 -3.07 11.81
C ARG A 391 9.62 -2.38 11.85
N ILE A 392 9.72 -1.14 12.32
CA ILE A 392 11.01 -0.46 12.43
C ILE A 392 11.91 -1.18 13.44
N GLU A 393 11.36 -1.64 14.56
CA GLU A 393 12.10 -2.39 15.59
C GLU A 393 12.70 -3.70 15.07
N MET A 394 11.99 -4.44 14.22
CA MET A 394 12.43 -5.76 13.74
C MET A 394 13.09 -5.75 12.34
N LEU A 395 12.76 -4.77 11.50
CA LEU A 395 13.14 -4.73 10.09
C LEU A 395 13.99 -3.50 9.71
N GLY A 396 14.17 -2.54 10.62
CA GLY A 396 14.82 -1.27 10.32
C GLY A 396 14.10 -0.56 9.17
N THR A 397 14.78 -0.40 8.03
CA THR A 397 14.24 0.26 6.81
C THR A 397 14.02 -0.72 5.65
N GLY A 398 13.97 -2.03 5.93
CA GLY A 398 13.83 -3.10 4.93
C GLY A 398 12.40 -3.39 4.47
N PHE A 399 11.48 -2.43 4.56
CA PHE A 399 10.07 -2.59 4.23
C PHE A 399 9.46 -1.28 3.71
N THR A 400 8.26 -1.32 3.14
CA THR A 400 7.53 -0.10 2.73
C THR A 400 6.47 0.27 3.75
N ILE A 401 6.56 1.48 4.29
CA ILE A 401 5.83 1.81 5.52
C ILE A 401 4.32 1.94 5.33
N GLN A 402 3.87 2.41 4.17
CA GLN A 402 2.46 2.68 3.91
C GLN A 402 2.06 2.50 2.43
N HIS A 403 0.76 2.29 2.17
CA HIS A 403 0.08 2.57 0.89
C HIS A 403 -1.27 3.23 1.19
N SER A 404 -1.88 3.93 0.23
CA SER A 404 -3.14 4.63 0.50
C SER A 404 -4.38 3.75 0.35
N ASP A 405 -4.33 2.77 -0.55
CA ASP A 405 -5.49 1.97 -0.99
C ASP A 405 -6.63 2.87 -1.54
N SER A 406 -6.28 4.06 -2.03
CA SER A 406 -7.25 5.08 -2.43
C SER A 406 -8.13 4.58 -3.58
N ARG A 407 -9.44 4.74 -3.43
CA ARG A 407 -10.45 4.52 -4.50
C ARG A 407 -10.90 5.81 -5.15
N VAL A 408 -10.80 6.92 -4.43
CA VAL A 408 -11.12 8.26 -4.91
C VAL A 408 -9.84 9.08 -4.88
N LEU A 409 -9.50 9.75 -5.98
CA LEU A 409 -8.22 10.44 -6.17
C LEU A 409 -7.86 11.37 -5.00
N ASP A 410 -8.84 12.16 -4.56
CA ASP A 410 -8.77 13.11 -3.46
C ASP A 410 -8.25 12.51 -2.14
N GLN A 411 -8.41 11.18 -1.95
CA GLN A 411 -8.01 10.47 -0.74
C GLN A 411 -6.49 10.45 -0.56
N LEU A 412 -5.72 10.53 -1.66
CA LEU A 412 -4.25 10.62 -1.58
C LEU A 412 -3.81 11.73 -0.62
N ILE A 413 -4.52 12.87 -0.63
CA ILE A 413 -4.18 14.03 0.20
C ILE A 413 -4.22 13.65 1.69
N TYR A 414 -5.36 13.19 2.19
CA TYR A 414 -5.47 12.91 3.63
C TYR A 414 -4.75 11.63 4.03
N LYS A 415 -4.79 10.57 3.19
CA LYS A 415 -4.14 9.28 3.50
C LYS A 415 -2.65 9.48 3.75
N TRP A 416 -1.98 10.24 2.90
CA TRP A 416 -0.56 10.56 3.06
C TRP A 416 -0.31 11.61 4.14
N ALA A 417 -1.13 12.67 4.25
CA ALA A 417 -0.95 13.66 5.32
C ALA A 417 -1.09 13.05 6.72
N HIS A 418 -2.08 12.20 6.94
CA HIS A 418 -2.32 11.56 8.24
C HIS A 418 -1.25 10.51 8.54
N SER A 419 -0.90 9.66 7.56
CA SER A 419 0.15 8.65 7.75
C SER A 419 1.50 9.30 8.04
N ARG A 420 1.88 10.37 7.32
CA ARG A 420 3.13 11.11 7.57
C ARG A 420 3.23 11.65 8.98
N GLN A 421 2.14 12.20 9.51
CA GLN A 421 2.13 12.71 10.88
C GLN A 421 2.51 11.59 11.86
N VAL A 422 1.80 10.45 11.79
CA VAL A 422 2.04 9.31 12.69
C VAL A 422 3.45 8.73 12.48
N ILE A 423 3.89 8.56 11.24
CA ILE A 423 5.19 7.99 10.90
C ILE A 423 6.33 8.90 11.35
N ALA A 424 6.19 10.23 11.21
CA ALA A 424 7.18 11.19 11.69
C ALA A 424 7.37 11.05 13.20
N ASP A 425 6.27 10.97 13.96
CA ASP A 425 6.32 10.81 15.42
C ASP A 425 7.02 9.49 15.82
N VAL A 426 6.75 8.40 15.10
CA VAL A 426 7.44 7.10 15.29
C VAL A 426 8.93 7.21 14.99
N LEU A 427 9.31 7.82 13.86
CA LEU A 427 10.72 7.95 13.47
C LEU A 427 11.48 8.87 14.42
N VAL A 428 10.88 9.98 14.86
CA VAL A 428 11.48 10.88 15.86
C VAL A 428 11.83 10.11 17.13
N ALA A 429 10.91 9.27 17.62
CA ALA A 429 11.18 8.44 18.79
C ALA A 429 12.35 7.46 18.55
N LYS A 430 12.44 6.82 17.38
CA LYS A 430 13.53 5.87 17.07
C LYS A 430 14.88 6.54 16.86
N TYR A 431 14.91 7.73 16.27
CA TYR A 431 16.14 8.51 16.16
C TYR A 431 16.57 9.08 17.52
N LYS A 432 15.63 9.41 18.40
CA LYS A 432 15.94 9.77 19.79
C LYS A 432 16.65 8.62 20.51
N ASP A 433 16.15 7.39 20.39
CA ASP A 433 16.79 6.21 21.00
C ASP A 433 18.26 6.09 20.53
N LEU A 434 18.53 6.27 19.24
CA LEU A 434 19.90 6.27 18.70
C LEU A 434 20.74 7.42 19.23
N TRP A 435 20.18 8.63 19.27
CA TRP A 435 20.85 9.82 19.78
C TRP A 435 21.30 9.64 21.25
N GLU A 436 20.45 9.03 22.09
CA GLU A 436 20.76 8.74 23.49
C GLU A 436 21.93 7.75 23.66
N THR A 437 22.23 6.94 22.65
CA THR A 437 23.43 6.07 22.64
C THR A 437 24.72 6.79 22.23
N ASN A 438 24.65 8.09 21.90
CA ASN A 438 25.71 8.87 21.26
C ASN A 438 26.05 8.41 19.83
N TRP A 439 25.11 7.74 19.14
CA TRP A 439 25.25 7.49 17.71
C TRP A 439 25.20 8.82 16.94
N GLU A 440 26.18 9.08 16.08
CA GLU A 440 26.19 10.29 15.25
C GLU A 440 25.13 10.16 14.16
N ILE A 441 24.13 11.05 14.17
CA ILE A 441 23.04 11.07 13.19
C ILE A 441 23.28 12.23 12.22
N THR A 442 23.18 11.96 10.93
CA THR A 442 23.24 12.99 9.87
C THR A 442 21.90 13.18 9.16
N ARG A 443 21.68 14.37 8.61
CA ARG A 443 20.52 14.64 7.74
C ARG A 443 20.50 13.72 6.52
N GLU A 444 21.67 13.39 5.97
CA GLU A 444 21.79 12.52 4.80
C GLU A 444 21.30 11.09 5.10
N GLU A 445 21.62 10.55 6.28
CA GLU A 445 21.12 9.24 6.73
C GLU A 445 19.62 9.27 6.98
N ILE A 446 19.11 10.31 7.66
CA ILE A 446 17.66 10.49 7.86
C ILE A 446 16.93 10.51 6.52
N ARG A 447 17.42 11.29 5.56
CA ARG A 447 16.83 11.38 4.21
C ARG A 447 16.84 10.03 3.50
N ARG A 448 17.96 9.31 3.54
CA ARG A 448 18.09 7.96 2.96
C ARG A 448 17.06 7.01 3.57
N ASP A 449 16.97 6.98 4.89
CA ASP A 449 16.12 6.03 5.60
C ASP A 449 14.62 6.34 5.41
N VAL A 450 14.26 7.62 5.38
CA VAL A 450 12.93 8.08 4.97
C VAL A 450 12.65 7.67 3.51
N GLY A 451 13.58 7.89 2.57
CA GLY A 451 13.44 7.47 1.18
C GLY A 451 13.15 5.97 1.03
N ARG A 452 13.93 5.14 1.74
CA ARG A 452 13.73 3.68 1.82
C ARG A 452 12.31 3.32 2.26
N LEU A 453 11.85 3.86 3.38
CA LEU A 453 10.53 3.55 3.93
C LEU A 453 9.38 4.00 3.02
N PHE A 454 9.54 5.12 2.29
CA PHE A 454 8.50 5.73 1.47
C PHE A 454 8.54 5.35 -0.02
N GLY A 455 9.44 4.46 -0.43
CA GLY A 455 9.42 3.91 -1.79
C GLY A 455 10.71 3.22 -2.24
N ASP A 456 11.88 3.64 -1.77
CA ASP A 456 13.13 3.12 -2.33
C ASP A 456 13.35 1.65 -1.95
N ALA A 457 12.92 1.20 -0.76
CA ALA A 457 13.02 -0.21 -0.39
C ALA A 457 12.12 -1.11 -1.26
N TYR A 458 10.99 -0.58 -1.76
CA TYR A 458 10.14 -1.30 -2.71
C TYR A 458 10.84 -1.44 -4.08
N HIS A 459 11.48 -0.38 -4.55
CA HIS A 459 12.27 -0.42 -5.78
C HIS A 459 13.45 -1.40 -5.66
N GLU A 460 14.24 -1.29 -4.60
CA GLU A 460 15.34 -2.22 -4.29
C GLU A 460 14.85 -3.69 -4.27
N PHE A 461 13.65 -3.93 -3.75
CA PHE A 461 13.07 -5.27 -3.72
C PHE A 461 12.67 -5.78 -5.10
N LEU A 462 12.05 -4.94 -5.93
CA LEU A 462 11.65 -5.31 -7.29
C LEU A 462 12.84 -5.54 -8.22
N GLU A 463 13.99 -4.91 -7.96
CA GLU A 463 15.23 -5.05 -8.73
C GLU A 463 16.05 -6.31 -8.40
N LYS A 464 15.72 -7.02 -7.30
CA LYS A 464 16.29 -8.35 -7.01
C LYS A 464 15.97 -9.33 -8.14
#